data_AF-A0A0P6YIW6-F1
#
_entry.id   AF-A0A0P6YIW6-F1
#
_cell.length_a   1.000
_cell.length_b   1.000
_cell.length_c   1.000
_cell.angle_alpha   90.00
_cell.angle_beta   90.00
_cell.angle_gamma   90.00
#
_symmetry.space_group_name_H-M   'P 1'
#
loop_
_entity.id
_entity.type
_entity.pdbx_description
1 polymer ?
#
loop_
_entity_poly.entity_id
_entity_poly.type
_entity_poly.pdbx_seq_one_letter_code
_entity_poly.pdbx_strand_id
1 'polypeptide(L)'
;MEILLSPPIAFLLYIPLVLVITQVGKTLAGPEHPNEMKSSVYGSGEEAQTYLAAPGYKPFFLIAFFFAILHLGMLVLGTGQLNLTTGAFLVGLIMALLALVLG
;
A
#
# COMPACT_ATOMS: atom_id res chain seq x y z
N MET A 1 -20.17 17.42 9.97
CA MET A 1 -19.52 16.44 9.07
C MET A 1 -18.01 16.46 9.20
N GLU A 2 -17.37 17.63 9.31
CA GLU A 2 -15.91 17.78 9.50
C GLU A 2 -15.29 16.93 10.62
N ILE A 3 -15.95 16.84 11.78
CA ILE A 3 -15.43 16.08 12.93
C ILE A 3 -15.41 14.56 12.66
N LEU A 4 -16.46 14.04 12.01
CA LEU A 4 -16.56 12.61 11.68
C LEU A 4 -15.52 12.18 10.62
N LEU A 5 -15.16 13.09 9.71
CA LEU A 5 -14.17 12.86 8.66
C LEU A 5 -12.74 13.20 9.10
N SER A 6 -12.55 13.70 10.32
CA SER A 6 -11.20 13.94 10.84
C SER A 6 -10.45 12.61 10.97
N PRO A 7 -9.18 12.52 10.54
CA PRO A 7 -8.46 11.24 10.49
C PRO A 7 -8.50 10.44 11.81
N PRO A 8 -8.25 11.03 13.00
CA PRO A 8 -8.27 10.28 14.25
C PRO A 8 -9.64 9.66 14.54
N ILE A 9 -10.71 10.41 14.34
CA ILE A 9 -12.08 9.97 14.62
C ILE A 9 -12.52 8.93 13.58
N ALA A 10 -12.20 9.15 12.30
CA ALA A 10 -12.47 8.18 11.25
C ALA A 10 -11.82 6.82 11.54
N PHE A 11 -10.54 6.79 11.96
CA PHE A 11 -9.87 5.55 12.36
C PHE A 11 -10.58 4.86 13.53
N LEU A 12 -10.93 5.62 14.58
CA LEU A 12 -11.63 5.08 15.75
C LEU A 12 -13.02 4.53 15.41
N LEU A 13 -13.67 5.01 14.36
CA LEU A 13 -14.95 4.47 13.88
C LEU A 13 -14.76 3.26 12.95
N TYR A 14 -13.77 3.28 12.06
CA TYR A 14 -13.55 2.20 11.11
C TYR A 14 -12.98 0.93 11.75
N ILE A 15 -12.15 1.04 12.79
CA ILE A 15 -11.63 -0.11 13.53
C ILE A 15 -12.77 -0.99 14.08
N PRO A 16 -13.69 -0.49 14.93
CA PRO A 16 -14.78 -1.32 15.44
C PRO A 16 -15.70 -1.82 14.33
N LEU A 17 -15.92 -1.03 13.27
CA LEU A 17 -16.70 -1.47 12.12
C LEU A 17 -16.07 -2.71 11.45
N VAL A 18 -14.77 -2.69 11.16
CA VAL A 18 -14.06 -3.82 10.56
C VAL A 18 -14.06 -5.03 11.48
N LEU A 19 -13.93 -4.82 12.80
CA LEU A 19 -14.02 -5.90 13.79
C LEU A 19 -15.41 -6.55 13.78
N VAL A 20 -16.47 -5.75 13.73
CA VAL A 20 -17.85 -6.25 13.63
C VAL A 20 -18.04 -7.04 12.33
N ILE A 21 -17.60 -6.50 11.19
CA ILE A 21 -17.69 -7.21 9.89
C ILE A 21 -16.94 -8.54 9.95
N THR A 22 -15.73 -8.54 10.52
CA THR A 22 -14.92 -9.75 10.65
C THR A 22 -15.59 -10.78 11.54
N GLN A 23 -16.16 -10.36 12.66
CA GLN A 23 -16.83 -11.24 13.59
C GLN A 23 -18.13 -11.82 13.00
N VAL A 24 -18.93 -10.99 12.34
CA VAL A 24 -20.12 -11.44 11.61
C VAL A 24 -19.72 -12.45 10.54
N GLY A 25 -18.70 -12.15 9.73
CA GLY A 25 -18.17 -13.07 8.73
C GLY A 25 -17.75 -14.42 9.32
N LYS A 26 -17.08 -14.40 10.48
CA LYS A 26 -16.70 -15.63 11.22
C LYS A 26 -17.92 -16.40 11.73
N THR A 27 -18.96 -15.73 12.23
CA THR A 27 -20.18 -16.41 12.70
C THR A 27 -21.00 -17.04 11.57
N LEU A 28 -20.89 -16.50 10.36
CA LEU A 28 -21.54 -17.04 9.16
C LEU A 28 -20.70 -18.15 8.49
N ALA A 29 -19.43 -18.29 8.85
CA ALA A 29 -18.58 -19.35 8.33
C ALA A 29 -19.02 -20.71 8.88
N GLY A 30 -18.95 -21.75 8.04
CA GLY A 30 -19.22 -23.13 8.45
C GLY A 30 -18.19 -23.66 9.45
N PRO A 31 -18.44 -24.83 10.07
CA PRO A 31 -17.53 -25.45 11.03
C PRO A 31 -16.11 -25.61 10.46
N GLU A 32 -15.12 -25.24 11.25
CA GLU A 32 -13.72 -25.43 10.87
C GLU A 32 -13.31 -26.90 11.12
N HIS A 33 -12.63 -27.48 10.14
CA HIS A 33 -11.95 -28.77 10.29
C HIS A 33 -10.45 -28.54 10.09
N PRO A 34 -9.74 -28.07 11.14
CA PRO A 34 -8.34 -27.69 11.03
C PRO A 34 -7.48 -28.91 10.68
N ASN A 35 -6.54 -28.71 9.78
CA ASN A 35 -5.57 -29.70 9.31
C ASN A 35 -4.33 -28.92 8.86
N GLU A 36 -3.13 -29.42 9.17
CA GLU A 36 -1.86 -28.81 8.75
C GLU A 36 -1.84 -28.52 7.24
N MET A 37 -2.41 -29.42 6.42
CA MET A 37 -2.52 -29.25 4.96
C MET A 37 -3.43 -28.10 4.53
N LYS A 38 -4.40 -27.68 5.36
CA LYS A 38 -5.26 -26.51 5.07
C LYS A 38 -4.60 -25.18 5.44
N SER A 39 -3.52 -25.25 6.22
CA SER A 39 -2.74 -24.09 6.64
C SER A 39 -1.37 -23.99 5.94
N SER A 40 -1.00 -25.00 5.14
CA SER A 40 0.21 -24.98 4.31
C SER A 40 0.04 -24.07 3.08
N VAL A 41 1.14 -23.48 2.61
CA VAL A 41 1.16 -22.71 1.36
C VAL A 41 0.75 -23.60 0.19
N TYR A 42 -0.12 -23.09 -0.68
CA TYR A 42 -0.55 -23.82 -1.87
C TYR A 42 0.59 -23.90 -2.90
N GLY A 43 1.15 -25.09 -3.10
CA GLY A 43 2.24 -25.38 -4.05
C GLY A 43 1.79 -26.01 -5.37
N SER A 44 0.54 -25.81 -5.80
CA SER A 44 -0.01 -26.46 -7.02
C SER A 44 0.11 -28.00 -7.04
N GLY A 45 0.10 -28.64 -5.87
CA GLY A 45 0.26 -30.09 -5.71
C GLY A 45 1.69 -30.55 -5.40
N GLU A 46 2.66 -29.64 -5.38
CA GLU A 46 4.05 -29.89 -4.97
C GLU A 46 4.33 -29.35 -3.56
N GLU A 47 5.47 -29.76 -2.99
CA GLU A 47 5.97 -29.20 -1.73
C GLU A 47 6.32 -27.72 -1.93
N ALA A 48 5.69 -26.84 -1.14
CA ALA A 48 5.90 -25.42 -1.26
C ALA A 48 7.34 -25.03 -0.87
N GLN A 49 7.97 -24.17 -1.68
CA GLN A 49 9.29 -23.64 -1.38
C GLN A 49 9.25 -22.81 -0.08
N THR A 50 10.21 -23.06 0.81
CA THR A 50 10.31 -22.38 2.11
C THR A 50 11.15 -21.11 2.06
N TYR A 51 11.74 -20.80 0.89
CA TYR A 51 12.53 -19.60 0.67
C TYR A 51 11.78 -18.61 -0.23
N LEU A 52 12.01 -17.32 0.00
CA LEU A 52 11.43 -16.26 -0.82
C LEU A 52 12.10 -16.25 -2.20
N ALA A 53 11.41 -16.76 -3.21
CA ALA A 53 11.78 -16.57 -4.60
C ALA A 53 11.08 -15.30 -5.12
N ALA A 54 11.81 -14.16 -5.15
CA ALA A 54 11.38 -12.95 -5.86
C ALA A 54 12.32 -12.62 -7.04
N PRO A 55 12.55 -13.56 -7.98
CA PRO A 55 13.37 -13.29 -9.15
C PRO A 55 12.72 -12.18 -9.97
N GLY A 56 13.47 -11.11 -10.26
CA GLY A 56 12.96 -9.99 -11.06
C GLY A 56 12.18 -8.93 -10.28
N TYR A 57 12.39 -8.76 -8.97
CA TYR A 57 11.80 -7.64 -8.22
C TYR A 57 12.43 -6.27 -8.56
N LYS A 58 13.63 -6.26 -9.16
CA LYS A 58 14.38 -5.01 -9.43
C LYS A 58 13.62 -4.02 -10.33
N PRO A 59 12.98 -4.42 -11.45
CA PRO A 59 12.11 -3.52 -12.21
C PRO A 59 10.90 -3.00 -11.42
N PHE A 60 10.31 -3.84 -10.56
CA PHE A 60 9.19 -3.41 -9.72
C PHE A 60 9.60 -2.34 -8.72
N PHE A 61 10.81 -2.44 -8.15
CA PHE A 61 11.36 -1.40 -7.28
C PHE A 61 11.44 -0.04 -7.99
N LEU A 62 11.92 0.01 -9.24
CA LEU A 62 12.00 1.26 -10.00
C LEU A 62 10.61 1.88 -10.22
N ILE A 63 9.62 1.05 -10.55
CA ILE A 63 8.24 1.51 -10.72
C ILE A 63 7.69 2.04 -9.38
N ALA A 64 7.87 1.32 -8.29
CA ALA A 64 7.43 1.76 -6.96
C ALA A 64 8.10 3.08 -6.55
N PHE A 65 9.39 3.23 -6.82
CA PHE A 65 10.13 4.44 -6.52
C PHE A 65 9.66 5.63 -7.38
N PHE A 66 9.34 5.39 -8.65
CA PHE A 66 8.72 6.40 -9.51
C PHE A 66 7.42 6.91 -8.92
N PHE A 67 6.52 6.00 -8.53
CA PHE A 67 5.25 6.37 -7.91
C PHE A 67 5.44 7.11 -6.58
N ALA A 68 6.43 6.75 -5.78
CA ALA A 68 6.73 7.47 -4.53
C ALA A 68 7.14 8.93 -4.78
N ILE A 69 8.04 9.16 -5.74
CA ILE A 69 8.49 10.53 -6.10
C ILE A 69 7.33 11.32 -6.73
N LEU A 70 6.58 10.71 -7.65
CA LEU A 70 5.40 11.33 -8.27
C LEU A 70 4.37 11.72 -7.21
N HIS A 71 4.09 10.82 -6.26
CA HIS A 71 3.16 11.06 -5.17
C HIS A 71 3.61 12.24 -4.30
N LEU A 72 4.90 12.31 -3.96
CA LEU A 72 5.47 13.46 -3.25
C LEU A 72 5.33 14.75 -4.06
N GLY A 73 5.56 14.70 -5.37
CA GLY A 73 5.35 15.84 -6.27
C GLY A 73 3.92 16.35 -6.27
N MET A 74 2.94 15.43 -6.30
CA MET A 74 1.54 15.81 -6.22
C MET A 74 1.17 16.38 -4.85
N LEU A 75 1.78 15.90 -3.77
CA LEU A 75 1.58 16.46 -2.44
C LEU A 75 2.14 17.89 -2.35
N VAL A 76 3.37 18.11 -2.80
CA VAL A 76 4.00 19.44 -2.87
C VAL A 76 3.17 20.40 -3.73
N LEU A 77 2.68 19.95 -4.89
CA LEU A 77 1.87 20.76 -5.79
C LEU A 77 0.48 21.06 -5.20
N GLY A 78 -0.16 20.07 -4.58
CA GLY A 78 -1.54 20.16 -4.09
C GLY A 78 -1.68 20.91 -2.76
N THR A 79 -0.65 20.89 -1.90
CA THR A 79 -0.67 21.58 -0.60
C THR A 79 0.24 22.82 -0.55
N GLY A 80 1.12 22.99 -1.53
CA GLY A 80 2.06 24.11 -1.60
C GLY A 80 1.41 25.43 -1.99
N GLN A 81 2.09 26.54 -1.66
CA GLN A 81 1.74 27.87 -2.16
C GLN A 81 2.60 28.19 -3.40
N LEU A 82 2.09 29.06 -4.28
CA LEU A 82 2.84 29.52 -5.44
C LEU A 82 3.98 30.45 -5.01
N ASN A 83 5.15 29.86 -4.73
CA ASN A 83 6.36 30.56 -4.33
C ASN A 83 7.60 29.87 -4.92
N LEU A 84 8.74 30.57 -4.84
CA LEU A 84 10.00 30.12 -5.42
C LEU A 84 10.49 28.80 -4.83
N THR A 85 10.27 28.58 -3.53
CA THR A 85 10.65 27.35 -2.83
C THR A 85 9.89 26.13 -3.36
N THR A 86 8.58 26.25 -3.53
CA THR A 86 7.74 25.20 -4.12
C THR A 86 8.16 24.92 -5.56
N GLY A 87 8.46 25.97 -6.33
CA GLY A 87 9.03 25.84 -7.67
C GLY A 87 10.35 25.05 -7.69
N ALA A 88 11.27 25.34 -6.78
CA ALA A 88 12.55 24.63 -6.67
C ALA A 88 12.36 23.14 -6.33
N PHE A 89 11.45 22.81 -5.40
CA PHE A 89 11.11 21.42 -5.09
C PHE A 89 10.51 20.68 -6.29
N LEU A 90 9.58 21.31 -7.01
CA LEU A 90 8.97 20.70 -8.18
C LEU A 90 9.99 20.44 -9.30
N VAL A 91 10.90 21.38 -9.55
CA VAL A 91 12.00 21.18 -10.50
C VAL A 91 12.87 19.98 -10.08
N GLY A 92 13.26 19.89 -8.80
CA GLY A 92 14.04 18.76 -8.30
C GLY A 92 13.32 17.42 -8.46
N LEU A 93 12.01 17.38 -8.18
CA LEU A 93 11.20 16.16 -8.32
C LEU A 93 11.01 15.76 -9.79
N ILE A 94 10.81 16.73 -10.69
CA ILE A 94 10.77 16.47 -12.14
C ILE A 94 12.11 15.90 -12.62
N MET A 95 13.23 16.48 -12.19
CA MET A 95 14.56 15.96 -12.54
C MET A 95 14.78 14.53 -12.02
N ALA A 96 14.32 14.22 -10.81
CA ALA A 96 14.38 12.87 -10.25
C ALA A 96 13.52 11.88 -11.06
N LEU A 97 12.31 12.27 -11.47
CA LEU A 97 11.45 11.46 -12.33
C LEU A 97 12.08 11.23 -13.71
N LEU A 98 12.66 12.27 -14.31
CA LEU A 98 13.37 12.17 -15.59
C LEU A 98 14.55 11.22 -15.49
N ALA A 99 15.38 11.34 -14.46
CA ALA A 99 16.48 10.42 -14.22
C ALA A 99 15.98 8.97 -14.12
N LEU A 100 14.89 8.74 -13.39
CA LEU A 100 14.35 7.41 -13.17
C LEU A 100 13.74 6.78 -14.45
N VAL A 101 13.19 7.59 -15.34
CA VAL A 101 12.66 7.14 -16.65
C VAL A 101 13.78 6.89 -17.66
N LEU A 102 14.83 7.71 -17.63
CA LEU A 102 15.93 7.66 -18.60
C LEU A 102 17.02 6.63 -18.23
N GLY A 103 17.11 6.22 -16.96
CA GLY A 103 18.05 5.20 -16.47
C GLY A 103 19.39 5.78 -16.07
#